data_AF-A0A7V4E8W4-F1
#
_entry.id   AF-A0A7V4E8W4-F1
#
_cell.length_a   1.000
_cell.length_b   1.000
_cell.length_c   1.000
_cell.angle_alpha   90.00
_cell.angle_beta   90.00
_cell.angle_gamma   90.00
#
_symmetry.space_group_name_H-M   'P 1'
#
loop_
_entity.id
_entity.type
_entity.pdbx_description
1 polymer ?
#
loop_
_entity_poly.entity_id
_entity_poly.type
_entity_poly.pdbx_seq_one_letter_code
_entity_poly.pdbx_strand_id
1 'polypeptide(L)'
;MEKGGREAHLKGDQRRYQWSLAKLIEEVLEAWLTFRGLFEKYRDGTLSFKDLASFVDDKDPSSPLYRLKELSHKLFRNPQSEVPLEGRLLDLTIGSIFHEAMKMREDLYQLEVYWPYYQRLKKEALLGYREQLGDEFQKLKQKATKSLRDGFLETKRLFKSTLIQSKAILFTEGRKNPIILRLLMAKGRLFRKAYGREGFKRLLLDVFPEGFEEALKGAAMSFTEAMHLKQAQGLWARYLRLRPEDAEARFFHLYCKGYRAYLEHRYSHMLEAFEKAVEAVLNVGSPKLMLFLERIGELLTGVMREVEKRGPKGCHQRALLVLERVKSMVSKGG
;
A
#
# COMPACT_ATOMS: atom_id res chain seq x y z
N MET A 1 -27.14 14.55 22.90
CA MET A 1 -25.85 14.87 22.23
C MET A 1 -24.75 13.81 22.45
N GLU A 2 -24.90 12.83 23.36
CA GLU A 2 -23.84 11.81 23.63
C GLU A 2 -23.75 10.65 22.62
N LYS A 3 -24.82 10.32 21.89
CA LYS A 3 -24.80 9.25 20.87
C LYS A 3 -23.90 9.57 19.67
N GLY A 4 -23.83 10.84 19.26
CA GLY A 4 -23.02 11.28 18.11
C GLY A 4 -21.51 11.25 18.37
N GLY A 5 -21.07 11.52 19.61
CA GLY A 5 -19.66 11.46 19.98
C GLY A 5 -19.11 10.03 20.03
N ARG A 6 -19.91 9.08 20.55
CA ARG A 6 -19.52 7.66 20.63
C ARG A 6 -19.47 7.01 19.25
N GLU A 7 -20.41 7.33 18.36
CA GLU A 7 -20.42 6.81 16.99
C GLU A 7 -19.29 7.39 16.11
N ALA A 8 -18.94 8.66 16.28
CA ALA A 8 -17.81 9.28 15.61
C ALA A 8 -16.45 8.71 16.09
N HIS A 9 -16.31 8.43 17.38
CA HIS A 9 -15.13 7.78 17.96
C HIS A 9 -14.96 6.35 17.42
N LEU A 10 -16.03 5.55 17.43
CA LEU A 10 -16.03 4.19 16.89
C LEU A 10 -15.71 4.15 15.38
N LYS A 11 -16.25 5.09 14.59
CA LYS A 11 -15.91 5.22 13.16
C LYS A 11 -14.45 5.65 12.95
N GLY A 12 -13.92 6.51 13.82
CA GLY A 12 -12.52 6.94 13.81
C GLY A 12 -11.55 5.78 14.06
N ASP A 13 -11.84 4.96 15.07
CA ASP A 13 -11.03 3.79 15.43
C ASP A 13 -11.09 2.71 14.35
N GLN A 14 -12.28 2.44 13.80
CA GLN A 14 -12.44 1.48 12.70
C GLN A 14 -11.64 1.89 11.46
N ARG A 15 -11.66 3.18 11.11
CA ARG A 15 -10.91 3.69 9.95
C ARG A 15 -9.40 3.59 10.17
N ARG A 16 -8.91 3.87 11.38
CA ARG A 16 -7.49 3.70 11.75
C ARG A 16 -7.08 2.23 11.65
N TYR A 17 -7.90 1.32 12.16
CA TYR A 17 -7.68 -0.12 12.04
C TYR A 17 -7.58 -0.55 10.56
N GLN A 18 -8.53 -0.16 9.72
CA GLN A 18 -8.52 -0.49 8.28
C GLN A 18 -7.27 0.03 7.55
N TRP A 19 -6.80 1.24 7.89
CA TRP A 19 -5.55 1.77 7.36
C TRP A 19 -4.33 0.98 7.82
N SER A 20 -4.23 0.69 9.11
CA SER A 20 -3.14 -0.11 9.67
C SER A 20 -3.13 -1.51 9.05
N LEU A 21 -4.30 -2.13 8.86
CA LEU A 21 -4.44 -3.42 8.21
C LEU A 21 -3.97 -3.37 6.75
N ALA A 22 -4.43 -2.38 5.97
CA ALA A 22 -3.97 -2.20 4.60
C ALA A 22 -2.45 -1.99 4.52
N LYS A 23 -1.87 -1.25 5.47
CA LYS A 23 -0.43 -1.06 5.56
C LYS A 23 0.30 -2.35 5.94
N LEU A 24 -0.26 -3.16 6.83
CA LEU A 24 0.30 -4.46 7.21
C LEU A 24 0.38 -5.38 5.98
N ILE A 25 -0.70 -5.46 5.21
CA ILE A 25 -0.73 -6.25 3.98
C ILE A 25 0.34 -5.76 3.00
N GLU A 26 0.47 -4.44 2.80
CA GLU A 26 1.53 -3.88 1.96
C GLU A 26 2.93 -4.32 2.42
N GLU A 27 3.25 -4.14 3.71
CA GLU A 27 4.56 -4.52 4.28
C GLU A 27 4.82 -6.03 4.20
N VAL A 28 3.80 -6.89 4.38
CA VAL A 28 3.92 -8.35 4.19
C VAL A 28 4.36 -8.67 2.76
N LEU A 29 3.73 -8.05 1.76
CA LEU A 29 4.07 -8.31 0.35
C LEU A 29 5.47 -7.79 0.01
N GLU A 30 5.85 -6.63 0.53
CA GLU A 30 7.19 -6.06 0.32
C GLU A 30 8.27 -6.90 0.99
N ALA A 31 8.05 -7.33 2.23
CA ALA A 31 8.96 -8.22 2.96
C ALA A 31 9.12 -9.57 2.26
N TRP A 32 8.03 -10.15 1.76
CA TRP A 32 8.09 -11.38 0.96
C TRP A 32 8.94 -11.23 -0.30
N LEU A 33 8.75 -10.14 -1.06
CA LEU A 33 9.51 -9.90 -2.28
C LEU A 33 10.98 -9.63 -1.99
N THR A 34 11.28 -8.96 -0.88
CA THR A 34 12.65 -8.72 -0.42
C THR A 34 13.31 -10.05 -0.04
N PHE A 35 12.64 -10.87 0.77
CA PHE A 35 13.08 -12.21 1.13
C PHE A 35 13.34 -13.08 -0.10
N ARG A 36 12.47 -13.05 -1.10
CA ARG A 36 12.68 -13.80 -2.36
C ARG A 36 13.99 -13.43 -3.03
N GLY A 37 14.31 -12.14 -3.12
CA GLY A 37 15.57 -11.67 -3.67
C GLY A 37 16.79 -12.13 -2.86
N LEU A 38 16.69 -12.11 -1.52
CA LEU A 38 17.73 -12.64 -0.63
C LEU A 38 17.93 -14.14 -0.83
N PHE A 39 16.84 -14.89 -0.97
CA PHE A 39 16.90 -16.32 -1.19
C PHE A 39 17.46 -16.69 -2.57
N GLU A 40 17.22 -15.86 -3.59
CA GLU A 40 17.87 -15.99 -4.90
C GLU A 40 19.38 -15.75 -4.78
N LYS A 41 19.81 -14.64 -4.15
CA LYS A 41 21.24 -14.39 -3.86
C LYS A 41 21.90 -15.53 -3.07
N TYR A 42 21.20 -16.10 -2.10
CA TYR A 42 21.69 -17.24 -1.33
C TYR A 42 21.96 -18.46 -2.24
N ARG A 43 21.01 -18.78 -3.14
CA ARG A 43 21.15 -19.88 -4.08
C ARG A 43 22.28 -19.66 -5.09
N ASP A 44 22.50 -18.41 -5.47
CA ASP A 44 23.54 -18.02 -6.43
C ASP A 44 24.92 -17.85 -5.76
N GLY A 45 24.99 -17.98 -4.42
CA GLY A 45 26.23 -17.80 -3.66
C GLY A 45 26.72 -16.35 -3.55
N THR A 46 25.87 -15.38 -3.87
CA THR A 46 26.19 -13.94 -3.86
C THR A 46 25.56 -13.18 -2.70
N LEU A 47 24.95 -13.89 -1.74
CA LEU A 47 24.39 -13.28 -0.54
C LEU A 47 25.52 -12.74 0.33
N SER A 48 25.39 -11.49 0.79
CA SER A 48 26.30 -10.88 1.75
C SER A 48 25.65 -10.63 3.12
N PHE A 49 26.44 -10.49 4.18
CA PHE A 49 25.96 -10.07 5.51
C PHE A 49 25.17 -8.76 5.44
N LYS A 50 25.65 -7.80 4.63
CA LYS A 50 24.98 -6.50 4.42
C LYS A 50 23.56 -6.67 3.87
N ASP A 51 23.33 -7.67 3.01
CA ASP A 51 22.01 -7.95 2.47
C ASP A 51 21.03 -8.35 3.57
N LEU A 52 21.40 -9.30 4.44
CA LEU A 52 20.56 -9.72 5.56
C LEU A 52 20.42 -8.63 6.63
N ALA A 53 21.50 -7.91 6.95
CA ALA A 53 21.47 -6.81 7.92
C ALA A 53 20.51 -5.68 7.50
N SER A 54 20.41 -5.39 6.19
CA SER A 54 19.43 -4.43 5.67
C SER A 54 17.99 -4.92 5.72
N PHE A 55 17.77 -6.23 5.86
CA PHE A 55 16.44 -6.85 5.87
C PHE A 55 15.89 -7.05 7.28
N VAL A 56 16.76 -7.32 8.24
CA VAL A 56 16.38 -7.61 9.63
C VAL A 56 17.34 -6.98 10.64
N ASP A 57 16.76 -6.21 11.55
CA ASP A 57 17.45 -5.65 12.70
C ASP A 57 16.47 -5.41 13.85
N ASP A 58 16.92 -5.58 15.09
CA ASP A 58 16.11 -5.43 16.30
C ASP A 58 16.13 -4.01 16.89
N LYS A 59 16.98 -3.13 16.36
CA LYS A 59 17.19 -1.76 16.82
C LYS A 59 16.94 -0.72 15.75
N ASP A 60 16.98 -1.08 14.46
CA ASP A 60 16.74 -0.18 13.34
C ASP A 60 15.26 -0.18 12.89
N PRO A 61 14.50 0.91 13.14
CA PRO A 61 13.13 1.07 12.66
C PRO A 61 13.01 1.14 11.14
N SER A 62 14.12 1.36 10.42
CA SER A 62 14.19 1.35 8.97
C SER A 62 14.32 -0.07 8.38
N SER A 63 14.53 -1.08 9.22
CA SER A 63 14.55 -2.48 8.80
C SER A 63 13.15 -2.96 8.37
N PRO A 64 13.00 -3.60 7.20
CA PRO A 64 11.72 -4.13 6.72
C PRO A 64 11.02 -5.05 7.72
N LEU A 65 11.73 -6.03 8.29
CA LEU A 65 11.12 -6.96 9.22
C LEU A 65 10.81 -6.34 10.58
N TYR A 66 11.60 -5.34 11.02
CA TYR A 66 11.27 -4.59 12.24
C TYR A 66 9.94 -3.85 12.09
N ARG A 67 9.76 -3.10 11.00
CA ARG A 67 8.50 -2.38 10.75
C ARG A 67 7.31 -3.32 10.67
N LEU A 68 7.46 -4.43 9.95
CA LEU A 68 6.41 -5.43 9.79
C LEU A 68 5.98 -6.02 11.14
N LYS A 69 6.96 -6.41 11.97
CA LYS A 69 6.74 -6.91 13.34
C LYS A 69 6.03 -5.87 14.20
N GLU A 70 6.52 -4.64 14.25
CA GLU A 70 5.94 -3.59 15.10
C GLU A 70 4.52 -3.21 14.67
N LEU A 71 4.25 -3.19 13.36
CA LEU A 71 2.91 -2.94 12.85
C LEU A 71 1.95 -4.08 13.22
N SER A 72 2.41 -5.32 13.14
CA SER A 72 1.64 -6.50 13.56
C SER A 72 1.33 -6.46 15.06
N HIS A 73 2.34 -6.18 15.90
CA HIS A 73 2.18 -6.07 17.35
C HIS A 73 1.12 -5.02 17.70
N LYS A 74 1.20 -3.83 17.08
CA LYS A 74 0.23 -2.74 17.31
C LYS A 74 -1.20 -3.11 16.94
N LEU A 75 -1.37 -3.93 15.89
CA LEU A 75 -2.69 -4.36 15.44
C LEU A 75 -3.29 -5.47 16.31
N PHE A 76 -2.47 -6.44 16.73
CA PHE A 76 -2.99 -7.71 17.22
C PHE A 76 -2.65 -8.04 18.68
N ARG A 77 -1.88 -7.19 19.37
CA ARG A 77 -1.55 -7.37 20.79
C ARG A 77 -2.19 -6.34 21.72
N ASN A 78 -3.14 -5.54 21.22
CA ASN A 78 -3.82 -4.56 22.05
C ASN A 78 -4.70 -5.28 23.11
N PRO A 79 -4.39 -5.19 24.41
CA PRO A 79 -5.15 -5.89 25.45
C PRO A 79 -6.55 -5.30 25.67
N GLN A 80 -6.82 -4.08 25.17
CA GLN A 80 -8.12 -3.44 25.26
C GLN A 80 -9.04 -3.76 24.07
N SER A 81 -8.61 -4.59 23.11
CA SER A 81 -9.40 -4.93 21.92
C SER A 81 -9.59 -6.44 21.79
N GLU A 82 -10.77 -6.86 21.40
CA GLU A 82 -11.04 -8.26 21.05
C GLU A 82 -10.41 -8.56 19.69
N VAL A 83 -9.19 -9.11 19.72
CA VAL A 83 -8.43 -9.43 18.50
C VAL A 83 -8.82 -10.82 17.98
N PRO A 84 -9.25 -10.96 16.70
CA PRO A 84 -9.56 -12.24 16.09
C PRO A 84 -8.39 -13.23 16.18
N LEU A 85 -8.70 -14.53 16.25
CA LEU A 85 -7.68 -15.59 16.32
C LEU A 85 -6.72 -15.52 15.13
N GLU A 86 -7.24 -15.25 13.94
CA GLU A 86 -6.50 -15.12 12.69
C GLU A 86 -5.45 -14.02 12.77
N GLY A 87 -5.79 -12.88 13.39
CA GLY A 87 -4.86 -11.77 13.61
C GLY A 87 -3.72 -12.16 14.56
N ARG A 88 -4.04 -12.87 15.66
CA ARG A 88 -3.03 -13.35 16.61
C ARG A 88 -2.11 -14.41 16.01
N LEU A 89 -2.63 -15.32 15.19
CA LEU A 89 -1.83 -16.31 14.47
C LEU A 89 -0.91 -15.66 13.42
N LEU A 90 -1.42 -14.63 12.72
CA LEU A 90 -0.61 -13.86 11.79
C LEU A 90 0.54 -13.16 12.51
N ASP A 91 0.27 -12.57 13.67
CA ASP A 91 1.28 -11.93 14.51
C ASP A 91 2.39 -12.89 14.96
N LEU A 92 2.01 -14.07 15.46
CA LEU A 92 2.96 -15.11 15.83
C LEU A 92 3.80 -15.58 14.63
N THR A 93 3.18 -15.71 13.47
CA THR A 93 3.88 -16.08 12.23
C THR A 93 4.91 -15.01 11.84
N ILE A 94 4.53 -13.72 11.89
CA ILE A 94 5.43 -12.59 11.59
C ILE A 94 6.58 -12.53 12.60
N GLY A 95 6.31 -12.69 13.89
CA GLY A 95 7.33 -12.76 14.92
C GLY A 95 8.30 -13.92 14.69
N SER A 96 7.80 -15.08 14.26
CA SER A 96 8.65 -16.24 13.93
C SER A 96 9.55 -15.95 12.72
N ILE A 97 9.03 -15.33 11.65
CA ILE A 97 9.82 -14.87 10.50
C ILE A 97 10.95 -13.93 10.94
N PHE A 98 10.63 -12.98 11.83
CA PHE A 98 11.61 -12.04 12.37
C PHE A 98 12.75 -12.78 13.08
N HIS A 99 12.43 -13.73 13.97
CA HIS A 99 13.44 -14.48 14.71
C HIS A 99 14.27 -15.42 13.83
N GLU A 100 13.67 -16.09 12.85
CA GLU A 100 14.43 -16.89 11.87
C GLU A 100 15.41 -16.00 11.08
N ALA A 101 14.97 -14.81 10.65
CA ALA A 101 15.83 -13.88 9.94
C ALA A 101 16.98 -13.36 10.80
N MET A 102 16.75 -13.05 12.08
CA MET A 102 17.82 -12.67 13.01
C MET A 102 18.86 -13.79 13.15
N LYS A 103 18.43 -15.05 13.31
CA LYS A 103 19.36 -16.19 13.37
C LYS A 103 20.18 -16.33 12.08
N MET A 104 19.54 -16.23 10.92
CA MET A 104 20.24 -16.26 9.62
C MET A 104 21.28 -15.14 9.51
N ARG A 105 20.96 -13.93 10.00
CA ARG A 105 21.88 -12.80 10.00
C ARG A 105 23.13 -13.10 10.84
N GLU A 106 22.95 -13.65 12.03
CA GLU A 106 24.08 -14.03 12.91
C GLU A 106 24.90 -15.16 12.31
N ASP A 107 24.27 -16.20 11.73
CA ASP A 107 24.97 -17.28 11.04
C ASP A 107 25.83 -16.75 9.88
N LEU A 108 25.29 -15.81 9.10
CA LEU A 108 26.03 -15.22 7.99
C LEU A 108 27.20 -14.34 8.47
N TYR A 109 27.03 -13.63 9.59
CA TYR A 109 28.12 -12.89 10.22
C TYR A 109 29.26 -13.81 10.65
N GLN A 110 28.94 -14.97 11.25
CA GLN A 110 29.95 -15.97 11.61
C GLN A 110 30.72 -16.46 10.38
N LEU A 111 30.03 -16.67 9.25
CA LEU A 111 30.64 -17.16 8.01
C LEU A 111 31.49 -16.11 7.28
N GLU A 112 31.10 -14.83 7.29
CA GLU A 112 31.78 -13.77 6.55
C GLU A 112 32.84 -13.02 7.36
N VAL A 113 32.68 -12.97 8.69
CA VAL A 113 33.57 -12.17 9.56
C VAL A 113 34.44 -13.05 10.42
N TYR A 114 33.84 -13.93 11.23
CA TYR A 114 34.61 -14.74 12.18
C TYR A 114 35.41 -15.85 11.50
N TRP A 115 34.83 -16.55 10.53
CA TRP A 115 35.52 -17.65 9.85
C TRP A 115 36.78 -17.17 9.10
N PRO A 116 36.75 -16.11 8.26
CA PRO A 116 37.96 -15.61 7.61
C PRO A 116 39.00 -15.07 8.60
N TYR A 117 38.56 -14.44 9.71
CA TYR A 117 39.46 -14.00 10.76
C TYR A 117 40.20 -15.18 11.41
N TYR A 118 39.48 -16.25 11.77
CA TYR A 118 40.08 -17.49 12.26
C TYR A 118 41.07 -18.09 11.24
N GLN A 119 40.74 -18.10 9.94
CA GLN A 119 41.65 -18.59 8.91
C GLN A 119 42.96 -17.80 8.83
N ARG A 120 42.94 -16.49 9.09
CA ARG A 120 44.17 -15.67 9.18
C ARG A 120 45.01 -16.06 10.41
N LEU A 121 44.40 -16.12 11.59
CA LEU A 121 45.08 -16.50 12.83
C LEU A 121 45.68 -17.92 12.78
N LYS A 122 45.04 -18.85 12.06
CA LYS A 122 45.55 -20.20 11.82
C LYS A 122 46.85 -20.19 11.02
N LYS A 123 46.99 -19.30 10.03
CA LYS A 123 48.20 -19.17 9.20
C LYS A 123 49.34 -18.49 9.94
N GLU A 124 49.02 -17.53 10.81
CA GLU A 124 50.02 -16.68 11.47
C GLU A 124 50.75 -17.35 12.63
N ALA A 125 50.22 -18.44 13.19
CA ALA A 125 50.84 -18.98 14.38
C ALA A 125 51.00 -20.50 14.43
N LEU A 126 52.25 -20.85 14.77
CA LEU A 126 52.77 -22.15 15.18
C LEU A 126 52.28 -22.40 16.62
N LEU A 127 51.74 -23.60 16.92
CA LEU A 127 51.78 -24.31 18.23
C LEU A 127 50.54 -25.22 18.50
N GLY A 128 50.77 -26.36 19.16
CA GLY A 128 49.92 -27.56 19.22
C GLY A 128 48.65 -27.57 20.09
N TYR A 129 48.30 -26.52 20.84
CA TYR A 129 46.97 -26.42 21.51
C TYR A 129 45.82 -26.11 20.52
N ARG A 130 46.16 -25.94 19.23
CA ARG A 130 45.29 -25.39 18.18
C ARG A 130 44.41 -26.40 17.45
N GLU A 131 44.69 -27.71 17.51
CA GLU A 131 43.93 -28.69 16.73
C GLU A 131 42.48 -28.80 17.21
N GLN A 132 42.27 -28.97 18.53
CA GLN A 132 40.93 -29.03 19.12
C GLN A 132 40.13 -27.74 18.88
N LEU A 133 40.75 -26.57 19.07
CA LEU A 133 40.10 -25.29 18.81
C LEU A 133 39.75 -25.15 17.32
N GLY A 134 40.61 -25.66 16.43
CA GLY A 134 40.38 -25.61 15.00
C GLY A 134 39.24 -26.51 14.54
N ASP A 135 39.10 -27.68 15.15
CA ASP A 135 37.95 -28.57 14.95
C ASP A 135 36.64 -27.90 15.40
N GLU A 136 36.67 -27.18 16.54
CA GLU A 136 35.49 -26.43 17.00
C GLU A 136 35.09 -25.32 16.02
N PHE A 137 36.04 -24.53 15.49
CA PHE A 137 35.72 -23.52 14.46
C PHE A 137 35.20 -24.14 13.17
N GLN A 138 35.68 -25.32 12.79
CA GLN A 138 35.17 -26.05 11.63
C GLN A 138 33.75 -26.56 11.87
N LYS A 139 33.45 -27.09 13.06
CA LYS A 139 32.08 -27.47 13.47
C LYS A 139 31.16 -26.25 13.46
N LEU A 140 31.61 -25.09 13.97
CA LEU A 140 30.84 -23.85 13.96
C LEU A 140 30.51 -23.40 12.53
N LYS A 141 31.48 -23.41 11.61
CA LYS A 141 31.24 -23.10 10.20
C LYS A 141 30.19 -24.04 9.59
N GLN A 142 30.33 -25.35 9.81
CA GLN A 142 29.40 -26.34 9.29
C GLN A 142 27.99 -26.13 9.85
N LYS A 143 27.88 -25.87 11.16
CA LYS A 143 26.63 -25.56 11.85
C LYS A 143 25.99 -24.29 11.30
N ALA A 144 26.73 -23.19 11.18
CA ALA A 144 26.24 -21.92 10.63
C ALA A 144 25.78 -22.08 9.17
N THR A 145 26.53 -22.82 8.34
CA THR A 145 26.14 -23.10 6.95
C THR A 145 24.83 -23.88 6.86
N LYS A 146 24.67 -24.91 7.70
CA LYS A 146 23.44 -25.71 7.77
C LYS A 146 22.27 -24.89 8.32
N SER A 147 22.49 -24.17 9.42
CA SER A 147 21.49 -23.32 10.06
C SER A 147 20.98 -22.23 9.11
N LEU A 148 21.88 -21.58 8.36
CA LEU A 148 21.51 -20.60 7.33
C LEU A 148 20.60 -21.23 6.25
N ARG A 149 20.95 -22.42 5.75
CA ARG A 149 20.13 -23.15 4.78
C ARG A 149 18.73 -23.44 5.33
N ASP A 150 18.67 -24.00 6.53
CA ASP A 150 17.41 -24.39 7.17
C ASP A 150 16.55 -23.16 7.48
N GLY A 151 17.17 -22.08 7.96
CA GLY A 151 16.53 -20.79 8.21
C GLY A 151 15.87 -20.20 6.96
N PHE A 152 16.53 -20.26 5.80
CA PHE A 152 15.93 -19.81 4.54
C PHE A 152 14.72 -20.67 4.14
N LEU A 153 14.82 -21.99 4.28
CA LEU A 153 13.72 -22.89 3.95
C LEU A 153 12.51 -22.67 4.86
N GLU A 154 12.76 -22.50 6.16
CA GLU A 154 11.69 -22.27 7.14
C GLU A 154 11.06 -20.89 6.97
N THR A 155 11.87 -19.84 6.85
CA THR A 155 11.38 -18.48 6.57
C THR A 155 10.53 -18.44 5.30
N LYS A 156 10.93 -19.18 4.25
CA LYS A 156 10.14 -19.30 3.02
C LYS A 156 8.77 -19.96 3.26
N ARG A 157 8.70 -21.00 4.10
CA ARG A 157 7.43 -21.66 4.45
C ARG A 157 6.54 -20.71 5.24
N LEU A 158 7.09 -20.05 6.25
CA LEU A 158 6.37 -19.08 7.08
C LEU A 158 5.79 -17.95 6.21
N PHE A 159 6.59 -17.34 5.32
CA PHE A 159 6.07 -16.31 4.42
C PHE A 159 4.95 -16.83 3.51
N LYS A 160 5.05 -18.05 2.98
CA LYS A 160 3.95 -18.63 2.18
C LYS A 160 2.66 -18.74 3.01
N SER A 161 2.76 -19.16 4.27
CA SER A 161 1.62 -19.19 5.19
C SER A 161 1.09 -17.78 5.47
N THR A 162 1.95 -16.79 5.70
CA THR A 162 1.58 -15.37 5.87
C THR A 162 0.85 -14.83 4.64
N LEU A 163 1.30 -15.19 3.43
CA LEU A 163 0.63 -14.80 2.18
C LEU A 163 -0.78 -15.39 2.08
N ILE A 164 -0.97 -16.66 2.47
CA ILE A 164 -2.30 -17.29 2.51
C ILE A 164 -3.20 -16.57 3.52
N GLN A 165 -2.71 -16.33 4.73
CA GLN A 165 -3.45 -15.61 5.77
C GLN A 165 -3.82 -14.18 5.32
N SER A 166 -2.90 -13.48 4.67
CA SER A 166 -3.15 -12.13 4.17
C SER A 166 -4.22 -12.10 3.07
N LYS A 167 -4.34 -13.15 2.24
CA LYS A 167 -5.48 -13.29 1.32
C LYS A 167 -6.80 -13.52 2.04
N ALA A 168 -6.81 -14.37 3.07
CA ALA A 168 -8.00 -14.63 3.87
C ALA A 168 -8.49 -13.34 4.55
N ILE A 169 -7.58 -12.55 5.12
CA ILE A 169 -7.89 -11.22 5.67
C ILE A 169 -8.46 -10.30 4.60
N LEU A 170 -7.83 -10.22 3.42
CA LEU A 170 -8.35 -9.39 2.32
C LEU A 170 -9.75 -9.84 1.87
N PHE A 171 -10.04 -11.13 1.89
CA PHE A 171 -11.35 -11.67 1.56
C PHE A 171 -12.40 -11.25 2.59
N THR A 172 -12.11 -11.43 3.89
CA THR A 172 -13.03 -11.12 4.99
C THR A 172 -13.25 -9.62 5.15
N GLU A 173 -12.17 -8.84 5.12
CA GLU A 173 -12.17 -7.41 5.44
C GLU A 173 -12.32 -6.52 4.20
N GLY A 174 -12.06 -7.05 3.00
CA GLY A 174 -11.98 -6.25 1.78
C GLY A 174 -13.31 -5.93 1.12
N ARG A 175 -14.34 -6.76 1.34
CA ARG A 175 -15.68 -6.53 0.79
C ARG A 175 -16.23 -5.22 1.33
N LYS A 176 -16.52 -4.26 0.44
CA LYS A 176 -17.00 -2.91 0.77
C LYS A 176 -16.02 -2.05 1.58
N ASN A 177 -14.76 -2.46 1.74
CA ASN A 177 -13.76 -1.65 2.43
C ASN A 177 -13.02 -0.73 1.43
N PRO A 178 -13.29 0.59 1.45
CA PRO A 178 -12.71 1.52 0.49
C PRO A 178 -11.18 1.58 0.57
N ILE A 179 -10.58 1.37 1.74
CA ILE A 179 -9.14 1.45 1.93
C ILE A 179 -8.44 0.24 1.31
N ILE A 180 -8.97 -0.97 1.52
CA ILE A 180 -8.45 -2.18 0.88
C ILE A 180 -8.60 -2.10 -0.64
N LEU A 181 -9.74 -1.58 -1.11
CA LEU A 181 -9.97 -1.39 -2.53
C LEU A 181 -8.94 -0.43 -3.15
N ARG A 182 -8.66 0.69 -2.48
CA ARG A 182 -7.59 1.62 -2.86
C ARG A 182 -6.22 0.94 -2.92
N LEU A 183 -5.88 0.14 -1.90
CA LEU A 183 -4.62 -0.61 -1.84
C LEU A 183 -4.48 -1.53 -3.05
N LEU A 184 -5.48 -2.38 -3.31
CA LEU A 184 -5.45 -3.36 -4.40
C LEU A 184 -5.30 -2.69 -5.78
N MET A 185 -6.02 -1.58 -6.01
CA MET A 185 -5.97 -0.88 -7.29
C MET A 185 -4.72 -0.03 -7.49
N ALA A 186 -4.24 0.64 -6.44
CA ALA A 186 -3.05 1.47 -6.50
C ALA A 186 -1.76 0.65 -6.51
N LYS A 187 -1.72 -0.47 -5.79
CA LYS A 187 -0.53 -1.32 -5.65
C LYS A 187 -0.63 -2.63 -6.41
N GLY A 188 -1.51 -2.76 -7.41
CA GLY A 188 -1.71 -4.01 -8.15
C GLY A 188 -0.43 -4.65 -8.76
N ARG A 189 0.63 -3.86 -9.04
CA ARG A 189 1.95 -4.42 -9.43
C ARG A 189 2.61 -5.21 -8.31
N LEU A 190 2.53 -4.73 -7.07
CA LEU A 190 3.04 -5.41 -5.87
C LEU A 190 2.34 -6.76 -5.69
N PHE A 191 1.01 -6.75 -5.73
CA PHE A 191 0.19 -7.97 -5.63
C PHE A 191 0.51 -8.98 -6.74
N ARG A 192 0.65 -8.53 -8.00
CA ARG A 192 1.04 -9.41 -9.11
C ARG A 192 2.43 -10.02 -8.93
N LYS A 193 3.38 -9.28 -8.38
CA LYS A 193 4.72 -9.81 -8.09
C LYS A 193 4.69 -10.84 -6.96
N ALA A 194 3.92 -10.58 -5.90
CA ALA A 194 3.86 -11.44 -4.73
C ALA A 194 3.05 -12.73 -4.96
N TYR A 195 1.86 -12.61 -5.57
CA TYR A 195 0.93 -13.72 -5.77
C TYR A 195 0.95 -14.33 -7.18
N GLY A 196 1.66 -13.71 -8.12
CA GLY A 196 1.54 -14.04 -9.54
C GLY A 196 0.31 -13.37 -10.18
N ARG A 197 0.27 -13.37 -11.53
CA ARG A 197 -0.82 -12.76 -12.31
C ARG A 197 -2.16 -13.43 -12.02
N GLU A 198 -2.22 -14.76 -12.12
CA GLU A 198 -3.44 -15.53 -11.84
C GLU A 198 -3.85 -15.47 -10.37
N GLY A 199 -2.88 -15.50 -9.45
CA GLY A 199 -3.15 -15.39 -8.02
C GLY A 199 -3.76 -14.04 -7.64
N PHE A 200 -3.32 -12.95 -8.27
CA PHE A 200 -3.94 -11.63 -8.09
C PHE A 200 -5.31 -11.53 -8.76
N LYS A 201 -5.49 -12.12 -9.95
CA LYS A 201 -6.79 -12.16 -10.63
C LYS A 201 -7.84 -12.88 -9.77
N ARG A 202 -7.51 -14.04 -9.20
CA ARG A 202 -8.38 -14.78 -8.28
C ARG A 202 -8.72 -13.96 -7.04
N LEU A 203 -7.70 -13.37 -6.38
CA LEU A 203 -7.91 -12.49 -5.24
C LEU A 203 -8.89 -11.35 -5.55
N LEU A 204 -8.79 -10.72 -6.72
CA LEU A 204 -9.72 -9.66 -7.10
C LEU A 204 -11.16 -10.18 -7.26
N LEU A 205 -11.35 -11.36 -7.83
CA LEU A 205 -12.68 -11.98 -7.96
C LEU A 205 -13.26 -12.37 -6.59
N ASP A 206 -12.41 -12.85 -5.68
CA ASP A 206 -12.84 -13.26 -4.33
C ASP A 206 -13.31 -12.06 -3.49
N VAL A 207 -12.57 -10.95 -3.57
CA VAL A 207 -12.86 -9.71 -2.83
C VAL A 207 -13.95 -8.87 -3.52
N PHE A 208 -14.00 -8.88 -4.86
CA PHE A 208 -14.95 -8.11 -5.67
C PHE A 208 -15.62 -9.02 -6.71
N PRO A 209 -16.67 -9.77 -6.32
CA PRO A 209 -17.35 -10.69 -7.22
C PRO A 209 -18.03 -9.99 -8.41
N GLU A 210 -18.36 -8.70 -8.28
CA GLU A 210 -18.88 -7.84 -9.34
C GLU A 210 -17.87 -7.59 -10.47
N GLY A 211 -16.60 -7.94 -10.23
CA GLY A 211 -15.54 -7.94 -11.23
C GLY A 211 -14.62 -6.72 -11.16
N PHE A 212 -13.62 -6.76 -12.04
CA PHE A 212 -12.51 -5.80 -12.03
C PHE A 212 -12.92 -4.36 -12.37
N GLU A 213 -13.92 -4.19 -13.24
CA GLU A 213 -14.42 -2.88 -13.64
C GLU A 213 -15.08 -2.16 -12.46
N GLU A 214 -15.92 -2.86 -11.70
CA GLU A 214 -16.59 -2.29 -10.53
C GLU A 214 -15.58 -1.97 -9.43
N ALA A 215 -14.58 -2.83 -9.23
CA ALA A 215 -13.46 -2.53 -8.33
C ALA A 215 -12.70 -1.25 -8.77
N LEU A 216 -12.44 -1.07 -10.07
CA LEU A 216 -11.80 0.14 -10.58
C LEU A 216 -12.66 1.39 -10.32
N LYS A 217 -13.97 1.33 -10.61
CA LYS A 217 -14.92 2.43 -10.38
C LYS A 217 -14.99 2.79 -8.90
N GLY A 218 -15.17 1.80 -8.03
CA GLY A 218 -15.22 1.98 -6.58
C GLY A 218 -13.92 2.57 -6.02
N ALA A 219 -12.75 2.11 -6.49
CA ALA A 219 -11.46 2.63 -6.04
C ALA A 219 -11.26 4.08 -6.48
N ALA A 220 -11.56 4.38 -7.74
CA ALA A 220 -11.43 5.72 -8.31
C ALA A 220 -12.32 6.71 -7.57
N MET A 221 -13.57 6.32 -7.32
CA MET A 221 -14.52 7.09 -6.52
C MET A 221 -14.01 7.31 -5.10
N SER A 222 -13.54 6.25 -4.45
CA SER A 222 -13.03 6.35 -3.09
C SER A 222 -11.85 7.32 -2.97
N PHE A 223 -10.90 7.29 -3.93
CA PHE A 223 -9.82 8.28 -3.97
C PHE A 223 -10.33 9.70 -4.28
N THR A 224 -11.38 9.84 -5.09
CA THR A 224 -12.00 11.13 -5.43
C THR A 224 -12.60 11.78 -4.18
N GLU A 225 -13.37 11.03 -3.40
CA GLU A 225 -13.96 11.47 -2.13
C GLU A 225 -12.90 11.88 -1.09
N ALA A 226 -11.75 11.18 -1.09
CA ALA A 226 -10.62 11.50 -0.23
C ALA A 226 -9.66 12.55 -0.81
N MET A 227 -10.00 13.19 -1.93
CA MET A 227 -9.19 14.23 -2.58
C MET A 227 -7.76 13.79 -2.97
N HIS A 228 -7.54 12.49 -3.17
CA HIS A 228 -6.31 11.95 -3.76
C HIS A 228 -6.40 12.00 -5.29
N LEU A 229 -6.42 13.21 -5.82
CA LEU A 229 -6.86 13.51 -7.18
C LEU A 229 -6.00 12.85 -8.27
N LYS A 230 -4.68 12.73 -8.06
CA LYS A 230 -3.77 12.11 -9.03
C LYS A 230 -4.07 10.62 -9.20
N GLN A 231 -4.25 9.92 -8.09
CA GLN A 231 -4.59 8.50 -8.05
C GLN A 231 -5.99 8.27 -8.63
N ALA A 232 -6.97 9.07 -8.20
CA ALA A 232 -8.34 9.03 -8.70
C ALA A 232 -8.39 9.20 -10.21
N GLN A 233 -7.79 10.28 -10.75
CA GLN A 233 -7.77 10.57 -12.17
C GLN A 233 -7.17 9.41 -13.00
N GLY A 234 -6.06 8.83 -12.52
CA GLY A 234 -5.42 7.70 -13.18
C GLY A 234 -6.28 6.43 -13.19
N LEU A 235 -7.04 6.17 -12.13
CA LEU A 235 -7.98 5.05 -12.08
C LEU A 235 -9.22 5.29 -12.94
N TRP A 236 -9.78 6.50 -12.93
CA TRP A 236 -10.88 6.87 -13.82
C TRP A 236 -10.48 6.74 -15.29
N ALA A 237 -9.27 7.18 -15.66
CA ALA A 237 -8.76 7.00 -17.02
C ALA A 237 -8.64 5.52 -17.40
N ARG A 238 -8.23 4.66 -16.46
CA ARG A 238 -8.18 3.21 -16.69
C ARG A 238 -9.56 2.60 -16.85
N TYR A 239 -10.52 3.01 -16.04
CA TYR A 239 -11.92 2.57 -16.10
C TYR A 239 -12.57 3.00 -17.43
N LEU A 240 -12.41 4.26 -17.83
CA LEU A 240 -12.96 4.80 -19.08
C LEU A 240 -12.38 4.16 -20.35
N ARG A 241 -11.21 3.50 -20.28
CA ARG A 241 -10.74 2.67 -21.41
C ARG A 241 -11.54 1.38 -21.58
N LEU A 242 -12.22 0.92 -20.53
CA LEU A 242 -13.09 -0.26 -20.54
C LEU A 242 -14.55 0.14 -20.77
N ARG A 243 -14.97 1.27 -20.19
CA ARG A 243 -16.32 1.85 -20.27
C ARG A 243 -16.28 3.29 -20.77
N PRO A 244 -15.92 3.53 -22.04
CA PRO A 244 -15.80 4.88 -22.58
C PRO A 244 -17.12 5.66 -22.57
N GLU A 245 -18.25 4.97 -22.54
CA GLU A 245 -19.62 5.49 -22.55
C GLU A 245 -20.13 5.98 -21.18
N ASP A 246 -19.49 5.61 -20.07
CA ASP A 246 -19.91 6.04 -18.71
C ASP A 246 -19.69 7.55 -18.50
N ALA A 247 -20.80 8.30 -18.57
CA ALA A 247 -20.84 9.75 -18.42
C ALA A 247 -20.44 10.22 -17.00
N GLU A 248 -20.83 9.46 -15.98
CA GLU A 248 -20.49 9.76 -14.58
C GLU A 248 -18.99 9.59 -14.36
N ALA A 249 -18.40 8.50 -14.86
CA ALA A 249 -16.96 8.30 -14.79
C ALA A 249 -16.17 9.37 -15.57
N ARG A 250 -16.68 9.83 -16.73
CA ARG A 250 -16.09 10.94 -17.49
C ARG A 250 -16.10 12.23 -16.66
N PHE A 251 -17.22 12.54 -16.02
CA PHE A 251 -17.31 13.67 -15.10
C PHE A 251 -16.26 13.57 -14.01
N PHE A 252 -16.15 12.45 -13.29
CA PHE A 252 -15.19 12.34 -12.19
C PHE A 252 -13.73 12.39 -12.64
N HIS A 253 -13.42 11.84 -13.82
CA HIS A 253 -12.10 12.01 -14.42
C HIS A 253 -11.75 13.49 -14.64
N LEU A 254 -12.69 14.25 -15.23
CA LEU A 254 -12.53 15.67 -15.54
C LEU A 254 -12.56 16.54 -14.29
N TYR A 255 -13.39 16.21 -13.31
CA TYR A 255 -13.41 16.82 -11.97
C TYR A 255 -12.02 16.72 -11.33
N CYS A 256 -11.43 15.51 -11.28
CA CYS A 256 -10.09 15.34 -10.72
C CYS A 256 -9.03 16.11 -11.54
N LYS A 257 -9.14 16.13 -12.87
CA LYS A 257 -8.24 16.89 -13.74
C LYS A 257 -8.32 18.40 -13.44
N GLY A 258 -9.52 18.95 -13.31
CA GLY A 258 -9.77 20.37 -13.04
C GLY A 258 -9.23 20.79 -11.67
N TYR A 259 -9.53 20.04 -10.62
CA TYR A 259 -9.00 20.32 -9.28
C TYR A 259 -7.47 20.25 -9.21
N ARG A 260 -6.83 19.30 -9.92
CA ARG A 260 -5.36 19.26 -9.99
C ARG A 260 -4.79 20.47 -10.70
N ALA A 261 -5.40 20.89 -11.80
CA ALA A 261 -4.97 22.09 -12.51
C ALA A 261 -5.13 23.35 -11.64
N TYR A 262 -6.18 23.43 -10.81
CA TYR A 262 -6.33 24.49 -9.81
C TYR A 262 -5.17 24.50 -8.79
N LEU A 263 -4.86 23.35 -8.18
CA LEU A 263 -3.77 23.24 -7.19
C LEU A 263 -2.38 23.58 -7.78
N GLU A 264 -2.24 23.47 -9.11
CA GLU A 264 -1.03 23.82 -9.84
C GLU A 264 -1.10 25.24 -10.46
N HIS A 265 -2.10 26.06 -10.08
CA HIS A 265 -2.35 27.43 -10.58
C HIS A 265 -2.55 27.53 -12.10
N ARG A 266 -2.96 26.44 -12.76
CA ARG A 266 -3.24 26.38 -14.21
C ARG A 266 -4.71 26.65 -14.50
N TYR A 267 -5.17 27.87 -14.21
CA TYR A 267 -6.59 28.25 -14.26
C TYR A 267 -7.28 27.98 -15.61
N SER A 268 -6.62 28.25 -16.75
CA SER A 268 -7.21 27.96 -18.08
C SER A 268 -7.50 26.47 -18.29
N HIS A 269 -6.61 25.60 -17.82
CA HIS A 269 -6.77 24.14 -17.92
C HIS A 269 -7.83 23.61 -16.94
N MET A 270 -7.91 24.24 -15.76
CA MET A 270 -8.96 23.92 -14.79
C MET A 270 -10.34 24.23 -15.36
N LEU A 271 -10.53 25.42 -15.92
CA LEU A 271 -11.80 25.85 -16.49
C LEU A 271 -12.21 24.96 -17.66
N GLU A 272 -11.29 24.66 -18.58
CA GLU A 272 -11.57 23.73 -19.68
C GLU A 272 -11.99 22.34 -19.18
N ALA A 273 -11.36 21.84 -18.11
CA ALA A 273 -11.72 20.55 -17.53
C ALA A 273 -13.11 20.59 -16.87
N PHE A 274 -13.46 21.64 -16.13
CA PHE A 274 -14.77 21.76 -15.50
C PHE A 274 -15.89 22.04 -16.50
N GLU A 275 -15.65 22.84 -17.54
CA GLU A 275 -16.58 23.02 -18.67
C GLU A 275 -16.98 21.65 -19.24
N LYS A 276 -15.98 20.85 -19.62
CA LYS A 276 -16.18 19.49 -20.15
C LYS A 276 -16.82 18.55 -19.12
N ALA A 277 -16.50 18.70 -17.84
CA ALA A 277 -17.10 17.87 -16.79
C ALA A 277 -18.61 18.13 -16.72
N VAL A 278 -19.01 19.39 -16.59
CA VAL A 278 -20.41 19.81 -16.51
C VAL A 278 -21.17 19.37 -17.77
N GLU A 279 -20.59 19.55 -18.96
CA GLU A 279 -21.17 19.11 -20.22
C GLU A 279 -21.42 17.59 -20.27
N ALA A 280 -20.51 16.78 -19.70
CA ALA A 280 -20.63 15.33 -19.69
C ALA A 280 -21.85 14.82 -18.91
N VAL A 281 -22.42 15.61 -17.99
CA VAL A 281 -23.50 15.18 -17.08
C VAL A 281 -24.77 16.01 -17.17
N LEU A 282 -24.92 16.84 -18.22
CA LEU A 282 -26.09 17.70 -18.42
C LEU A 282 -27.44 16.96 -18.29
N ASN A 283 -27.48 15.68 -18.67
CA ASN A 283 -28.68 14.85 -18.64
C ASN A 283 -28.56 13.65 -17.68
N VAL A 284 -27.63 13.67 -16.74
CA VAL A 284 -27.38 12.56 -15.80
C VAL A 284 -27.93 12.93 -14.42
N GLY A 285 -29.06 12.33 -14.05
CA GLY A 285 -29.65 12.47 -12.71
C GLY A 285 -28.95 11.55 -11.71
N SER A 286 -27.94 12.06 -10.99
CA SER A 286 -27.31 11.34 -9.87
C SER A 286 -27.15 12.29 -8.68
N PRO A 287 -27.77 12.02 -7.52
CA PRO A 287 -27.60 12.83 -6.30
C PRO A 287 -26.14 12.97 -5.90
N LYS A 288 -25.33 11.93 -6.18
CA LYS A 288 -23.90 11.95 -5.92
C LYS A 288 -23.18 13.00 -6.75
N LEU A 289 -23.53 13.16 -8.02
CA LEU A 289 -22.94 14.18 -8.89
C LEU A 289 -23.23 15.60 -8.38
N MET A 290 -24.41 15.84 -7.81
CA MET A 290 -24.80 17.16 -7.31
C MET A 290 -23.83 17.67 -6.24
N LEU A 291 -23.44 16.82 -5.29
CA LEU A 291 -22.47 17.17 -4.25
C LEU A 291 -21.11 17.59 -4.82
N PHE A 292 -20.68 17.01 -5.95
CA PHE A 292 -19.41 17.38 -6.59
C PHE A 292 -19.55 18.59 -7.51
N LEU A 293 -20.71 18.79 -8.13
CA LEU A 293 -21.04 20.01 -8.86
C LEU A 293 -21.07 21.22 -7.92
N GLU A 294 -21.67 21.11 -6.74
CA GLU A 294 -21.65 22.13 -5.70
C GLU A 294 -20.21 22.52 -5.33
N ARG A 295 -19.33 21.53 -5.10
CA ARG A 295 -17.90 21.76 -4.83
C ARG A 295 -17.19 22.50 -5.97
N ILE A 296 -17.50 22.19 -7.23
CA ILE A 296 -17.00 22.98 -8.38
C ILE A 296 -17.49 24.44 -8.25
N GLY A 297 -18.77 24.65 -7.95
CA GLY A 297 -19.34 26.00 -7.81
C GLY A 297 -18.70 26.83 -6.68
N GLU A 298 -18.47 26.21 -5.53
CA GLU A 298 -17.75 26.81 -4.40
C GLU A 298 -16.32 27.20 -4.80
N LEU A 299 -15.60 26.28 -5.44
CA LEU A 299 -14.24 26.52 -5.91
C LEU A 299 -14.19 27.68 -6.93
N LEU A 300 -15.09 27.68 -7.92
CA LEU A 300 -15.15 28.74 -8.92
C LEU A 300 -15.43 30.11 -8.31
N THR A 301 -16.29 30.18 -7.30
CA THR A 301 -16.57 31.42 -6.57
C THR A 301 -15.30 31.97 -5.90
N GLY A 302 -14.47 31.11 -5.32
CA GLY A 302 -13.16 31.49 -4.77
C GLY A 302 -12.18 31.95 -5.85
N VAL A 303 -12.03 31.14 -6.90
CA VAL A 303 -11.10 31.39 -8.02
C VAL A 303 -11.41 32.70 -8.75
N MET A 304 -12.69 33.06 -8.92
CA MET A 304 -13.07 34.31 -9.60
C MET A 304 -12.45 35.54 -8.94
N ARG A 305 -12.37 35.56 -7.60
CA ARG A 305 -11.73 36.65 -6.84
C ARG A 305 -10.20 36.69 -7.02
N GLU A 306 -9.59 35.53 -7.21
CA GLU A 306 -8.13 35.42 -7.45
C GLU A 306 -7.77 35.85 -8.87
N VAL A 307 -8.54 35.38 -9.85
CA VAL A 307 -8.31 35.61 -11.27
C VAL A 307 -8.64 37.04 -11.68
N GLU A 308 -9.62 37.69 -11.06
CA GLU A 308 -9.92 39.11 -11.29
C GLU A 308 -8.74 40.03 -10.95
N LYS A 309 -7.95 39.66 -9.92
CA LYS A 309 -6.82 40.47 -9.46
C LYS A 309 -5.53 40.19 -10.23
N ARG A 310 -5.28 38.94 -10.64
CA ARG A 310 -3.95 38.48 -11.12
C ARG A 310 -4.00 37.39 -12.20
N GLY A 311 -5.18 37.06 -12.71
CA GLY A 311 -5.37 35.92 -13.61
C GLY A 311 -5.18 36.25 -15.10
N PRO A 312 -5.03 35.21 -15.94
CA PRO A 312 -5.03 35.38 -17.39
C PRO A 312 -6.34 36.03 -17.89
N LYS A 313 -6.24 36.89 -18.91
CA LYS A 313 -7.39 37.55 -19.52
C LYS A 313 -8.44 36.52 -19.97
N GLY A 314 -9.71 36.79 -19.68
CA GLY A 314 -10.85 35.94 -20.07
C GLY A 314 -11.16 34.76 -19.13
N CYS A 315 -10.28 34.42 -18.19
CA CYS A 315 -10.56 33.35 -17.22
C CYS A 315 -11.71 33.71 -16.27
N HIS A 316 -11.88 34.98 -15.90
CA HIS A 316 -13.00 35.43 -15.06
C HIS A 316 -14.36 35.19 -15.75
N GLN A 317 -14.50 35.64 -17.00
CA GLN A 317 -15.72 35.44 -17.79
C GLN A 317 -16.07 33.96 -17.97
N ARG A 318 -15.05 33.14 -18.27
CA ARG A 318 -15.24 31.68 -18.39
C ARG A 318 -15.67 31.04 -17.08
N ALA A 319 -15.05 31.41 -15.96
CA ALA A 319 -15.42 30.90 -14.64
C ALA A 319 -16.89 31.23 -14.30
N LEU A 320 -17.36 32.43 -14.64
CA LEU A 320 -18.75 32.85 -14.45
C LEU A 320 -19.70 31.95 -15.25
N LEU A 321 -19.42 31.71 -16.54
CA LEU A 321 -20.26 30.86 -17.40
C LEU A 321 -20.36 29.42 -16.88
N VAL A 322 -19.25 28.85 -16.39
CA VAL A 322 -19.27 27.50 -15.79
C VAL A 322 -20.10 27.50 -14.51
N LEU A 323 -19.92 28.51 -13.66
CA LEU A 323 -20.64 28.64 -12.39
C LEU A 323 -22.16 28.75 -12.61
N GLU A 324 -22.60 29.53 -13.59
CA GLU A 324 -24.02 29.66 -13.95
C GLU A 324 -24.63 28.32 -14.39
N ARG A 325 -23.90 27.56 -15.23
CA ARG A 325 -24.32 26.21 -15.63
C ARG A 325 -24.44 25.27 -14.44
N VAL A 326 -23.43 25.25 -13.56
CA VAL A 326 -23.43 24.45 -12.33
C VAL A 326 -24.64 24.78 -11.46
N LYS A 327 -24.89 26.08 -11.20
CA LYS A 327 -26.04 26.53 -10.40
C LYS A 327 -27.37 26.08 -11.00
N SER A 328 -27.52 26.24 -12.32
CA SER A 328 -28.73 25.79 -13.02
C SER A 328 -28.99 24.29 -12.86
N MET A 329 -27.93 23.47 -12.89
CA MET A 329 -28.05 22.02 -12.71
C MET A 329 -28.39 21.64 -11.27
N VAL A 330 -27.71 22.23 -10.28
CA VAL A 330 -27.96 21.96 -8.87
C VAL A 330 -29.40 22.35 -8.49
N SER A 331 -29.90 23.49 -8.97
CA SER A 331 -31.28 23.93 -8.71
C SER A 331 -32.35 23.06 -9.37
N LYS A 332 -32.03 22.35 -10.47
CA LYS A 332 -32.98 21.45 -11.16
C LYS A 332 -32.98 20.01 -10.62
N GLY A 333 -31.92 19.62 -9.91
CA GLY A 333 -31.73 18.25 -9.41
C GLY A 333 -31.96 18.08 -7.90
N GLY A 334 -32.32 19.17 -7.19
CA GLY A 334 -32.61 19.19 -5.76
C GLY A 334 -34.08 19.00 -5.40
#